data_AF-A0A0N1KQD8-F1
#
_entry.id   AF-A0A0N1KQD8-F1
#
_cell.length_a   1.000
_cell.length_b   1.000
_cell.length_c   1.000
_cell.angle_alpha   90.00
_cell.angle_beta   90.00
_cell.angle_gamma   90.00
#
_symmetry.space_group_name_H-M   'P 1'
#
loop_
_entity.id
_entity.type
_entity.pdbx_description
1 polymer ?
#
loop_
_entity_poly.entity_id
_entity_poly.type
_entity_poly.pdbx_seq_one_letter_code
_entity_poly.pdbx_strand_id
1 'polypeptide(L)' 'MTLELLQAQAKACTACRLAEGRTQVVFGEGNPDAQLMIVGE' A
#
# COMPACT_ATOMS: atom_id res chain seq x y z
N MET A 1 8.64 0.40 -12.82
CA MET A 1 7.63 0.06 -11.80
C MET A 1 6.90 1.34 -11.46
N THR A 2 5.57 1.36 -11.54
CA THR A 2 4.76 2.55 -11.21
C THR A 2 4.08 2.37 -9.85
N LEU A 3 3.64 3.45 -9.22
CA LEU A 3 2.90 3.37 -7.96
C LEU A 3 1.60 2.61 -8.11
N GLU A 4 0.92 2.70 -9.26
CA GLU A 4 -0.31 1.95 -9.53
C GLU A 4 -0.05 0.44 -9.57
N LEU A 5 1.07 0.00 -10.16
CA LEU A 5 1.45 -1.41 -10.18
C LEU A 5 1.73 -1.93 -8.77
N LEU A 6 2.47 -1.17 -7.95
CA LEU A 6 2.74 -1.54 -6.57
C LEU A 6 1.45 -1.58 -5.74
N GLN A 7 0.53 -0.63 -5.95
CA GLN A 7 -0.75 -0.61 -5.29
C GLN A 7 -1.58 -1.87 -5.61
N ALA A 8 -1.58 -2.31 -6.87
CA ALA A 8 -2.24 -3.55 -7.28
C ALA A 8 -1.63 -4.78 -6.59
N GLN A 9 -0.30 -4.85 -6.52
CA GLN A 9 0.40 -5.94 -5.83
C GLN A 9 0.12 -5.94 -4.32
N ALA A 10 0.17 -4.78 -3.68
CA ALA A 10 -0.10 -4.64 -2.25
C ALA A 10 -1.53 -5.06 -1.90
N LYS A 11 -2.53 -4.70 -2.71
CA LYS A 11 -3.93 -5.12 -2.53
C LYS A 11 -4.09 -6.65 -2.48
N ALA A 12 -3.24 -7.39 -3.18
CA ALA A 12 -3.25 -8.85 -3.21
C ALA A 12 -2.31 -9.52 -2.17
N CYS A 13 -1.60 -8.75 -1.35
CA CYS A 13 -0.52 -9.28 -0.50
C CYS A 13 -1.05 -10.22 0.61
N THR A 14 -0.55 -11.45 0.67
CA THR A 14 -0.89 -12.42 1.73
C THR A 14 0.34 -12.89 2.52
N ALA A 15 1.41 -12.09 2.52
CA ALA A 15 2.71 -12.48 3.08
C ALA A 15 2.76 -12.61 4.61
N CYS A 16 1.72 -12.16 5.34
CA CYS A 16 1.67 -12.26 6.80
C CYS A 16 0.23 -12.44 7.33
N ARG A 17 0.13 -12.82 8.61
CA ARG A 17 -1.14 -13.08 9.32
C ARG A 17 -2.13 -11.91 9.31
N LEU A 18 -1.68 -10.68 9.10
CA LEU A 18 -2.58 -9.52 9.02
C LEU A 18 -3.53 -9.60 7.82
N ALA A 19 -3.20 -10.43 6.82
CA ALA A 19 -4.09 -10.69 5.69
C ALA A 19 -5.37 -11.42 6.07
N GLU A 20 -5.38 -12.17 7.18
CA GLU A 20 -6.49 -13.06 7.55
C GLU A 20 -7.71 -12.29 8.07
N GLY A 21 -7.49 -11.17 8.77
CA GLY A 21 -8.56 -10.41 9.44
C GLY A 21 -8.89 -9.05 8.81
N ARG A 22 -8.11 -8.59 7.84
CA ARG A 22 -8.32 -7.25 7.24
C ARG A 22 -9.49 -7.26 6.26
N THR A 23 -10.23 -6.16 6.20
CA THR A 23 -11.21 -5.94 5.12
C THR A 23 -10.53 -5.58 3.80
N GLN A 24 -9.48 -4.76 3.86
CA GLN A 24 -8.75 -4.28 2.69
C GLN A 24 -7.34 -3.82 3.07
N VAL A 25 -6.47 -3.69 2.08
CA VAL A 25 -5.16 -3.06 2.22
C VAL A 25 -5.30 -1.56 1.99
N VAL A 26 -4.68 -0.76 2.85
CA VAL A 26 -4.50 0.68 2.68
C VAL A 26 -3.06 0.90 2.25
N PHE A 27 -2.83 1.15 0.95
CA PHE A 27 -1.48 1.22 0.39
C PHE A 27 -0.77 2.54 0.73
N GLY A 28 -1.45 3.66 0.49
CA GLY A 28 -0.89 5.00 0.53
C GLY A 28 -1.49 5.83 -0.61
N GLU A 29 -1.66 7.13 -0.38
CA GLU A 29 -2.22 8.08 -1.35
C GLU A 29 -1.44 9.40 -1.29
N GLY A 30 -1.44 10.14 -2.40
CA GLY A 30 -0.76 11.42 -2.48
C GLY A 30 -0.18 11.70 -3.87
N ASN A 31 0.57 12.79 -3.98
CA ASN A 31 1.28 13.14 -5.20
C ASN A 31 2.44 12.14 -5.43
N PRO A 32 2.49 11.40 -6.56
CA PRO A 32 3.60 10.52 -6.93
C PRO A 32 4.98 11.20 -6.91
N ASP A 33 4.99 12.51 -7.18
CA ASP A 33 6.18 13.36 -7.25
C ASP A 33 6.35 14.22 -5.98
N ALA A 34 5.68 13.86 -4.87
CA ALA A 34 5.84 14.57 -3.61
C ALA A 34 7.30 14.55 -3.12
N GLN A 35 7.79 15.69 -2.66
CA GLN A 35 9.13 15.80 -2.06
C GLN A 35 9.18 15.36 -0.58
N LEU A 36 8.01 15.18 0.05
CA LEU A 36 7.85 14.79 1.44
C LEU A 36 6.78 13.70 1.53
N MET A 37 7.10 12.63 2.26
CA MET A 37 6.16 11.55 2.60
C MET A 37 6.08 11.43 4.13
N ILE A 38 4.86 11.27 4.63
CA ILE A 38 4.61 10.98 6.05
C ILE A 38 4.25 9.50 6.15
N VAL A 39 4.90 8.77 7.05
CA VAL A 39 4.68 7.33 7.27
C VAL A 39 4.25 7.12 8.71
N GLY A 40 3.06 6.56 8.89
CA GLY A 40 2.50 6.18 10.18
C GLY A 40 2.77 4.71 10.53
N GLU A 41 2.15 4.25 11.61
CA GLU A 41 2.06 2.83 11.98
C GLU A 41 1.08 2.08 11.06
#